data_AF-A0A2P7TN83-F1
#
_entry.id   AF-A0A2P7TN83-F1
#
_cell.length_a   1.000
_cell.length_b   1.000
_cell.length_c   1.000
_cell.angle_alpha   90.00
_cell.angle_beta   90.00
_cell.angle_gamma   90.00
#
_symmetry.space_group_name_H-M   'P 1'
#
loop_
_entity.id
_entity.type
_entity.pdbx_description
1 polymer ?
#
loop_
_entity_poly.entity_id
_entity_poly.type
_entity_poly.pdbx_seq_one_letter_code
_entity_poly.pdbx_strand_id
1 'polypeptide(L)'
;MKTYCITAIFAIAALWFSACQTGETGQQQTQNPNNKETAAPNNNSGSASNNNQQENNSNGQPNEPKYRYVSGISGQLPPALFQQQVNETKEKILIDLRTPQEIAETGKIKGAINIDFDAGNVEAQFEKLKKSEPVMVYCAKGGRSHDAYNMLRKMGFSRVMELKGGMDAWLDAGLEVEKTK
;
A
#
# COMPACT_ATOMS: atom_id res chain seq x y z
N MET A 1 -18.60 -54.10 19.49
CA MET A 1 -19.90 -53.64 18.94
C MET A 1 -19.73 -53.46 17.44
N LYS A 2 -20.74 -53.88 16.66
CA LYS A 2 -20.93 -53.88 15.19
C LYS A 2 -19.79 -53.40 14.25
N THR A 3 -19.42 -54.30 13.33
CA THR A 3 -18.74 -54.09 12.04
C THR A 3 -19.77 -53.66 10.95
N TYR A 4 -19.29 -53.40 9.70
CA TYR A 4 -20.05 -53.05 8.47
C TYR A 4 -20.50 -51.57 8.38
N CYS A 5 -20.62 -50.87 7.23
CA CYS A 5 -20.73 -51.22 5.80
C CYS A 5 -20.09 -50.08 4.94
N ILE A 6 -19.32 -50.33 3.86
CA ILE A 6 -19.71 -50.53 2.43
C ILE A 6 -19.91 -49.24 1.58
N THR A 7 -18.98 -49.07 0.62
CA THR A 7 -19.02 -48.44 -0.74
C THR A 7 -19.67 -47.08 -1.05
N ALA A 8 -18.81 -46.16 -1.52
CA ALA A 8 -18.83 -45.45 -2.81
C ALA A 8 -20.12 -45.36 -3.66
N ILE A 9 -20.43 -44.14 -4.13
CA ILE A 9 -21.18 -43.86 -5.37
C ILE A 9 -20.46 -42.78 -6.20
N PHE A 10 -20.52 -42.96 -7.52
CA PHE A 10 -19.90 -42.18 -8.61
C PHE A 10 -20.58 -40.81 -8.83
N ALA A 11 -19.85 -39.72 -9.05
CA ALA A 11 -19.36 -39.20 -10.34
C ALA A 11 -20.44 -38.70 -11.33
N ILE A 12 -20.44 -37.38 -11.58
CA ILE A 12 -21.04 -36.69 -12.75
C ILE A 12 -20.01 -35.61 -13.15
N ALA A 13 -19.09 -35.90 -14.08
CA ALA A 13 -19.26 -35.64 -15.52
C ALA A 13 -19.30 -34.13 -15.88
N ALA A 14 -18.13 -33.49 -15.84
CA ALA A 14 -17.89 -32.26 -16.58
C ALA A 14 -17.57 -32.63 -18.04
N LEU A 15 -18.32 -32.09 -18.99
CA LEU A 15 -18.27 -32.48 -20.40
C LEU A 15 -18.32 -31.25 -21.32
N TRP A 16 -17.54 -31.32 -22.40
CA TRP A 16 -17.53 -30.40 -23.57
C TRP A 16 -17.12 -28.94 -23.32
N PHE A 17 -15.82 -28.67 -23.41
CA PHE A 17 -15.35 -27.47 -24.11
C PHE A 17 -14.75 -27.90 -25.44
N SER A 18 -15.45 -27.61 -26.54
CA SER A 18 -15.07 -28.06 -27.87
C SER A 18 -14.02 -27.15 -28.47
N ALA A 19 -12.95 -27.72 -29.03
CA ALA A 19 -12.00 -26.98 -29.85
C ALA A 19 -12.49 -26.92 -31.30
N CYS A 20 -12.39 -25.75 -31.93
CA CYS A 20 -12.41 -25.63 -33.39
C CYS A 20 -11.41 -24.55 -33.81
N GLN A 21 -10.80 -24.72 -34.98
CA GLN A 21 -9.49 -24.15 -35.33
C GLN A 21 -9.49 -23.69 -36.80
N THR A 22 -8.74 -22.60 -37.10
CA THR A 22 -8.40 -22.07 -38.47
C THR A 22 -9.58 -21.63 -39.37
N GLY A 23 -9.50 -20.63 -40.25
CA GLY A 23 -8.49 -19.60 -40.59
C GLY A 23 -9.23 -18.34 -41.12
N GLU A 24 -8.87 -17.57 -42.15
CA GLU A 24 -7.69 -17.42 -43.03
C GLU A 24 -7.77 -16.03 -43.76
N THR A 25 -6.63 -15.42 -44.14
CA THR A 25 -6.47 -14.31 -45.16
C THR A 25 -7.23 -12.97 -45.00
N GLY A 26 -6.69 -11.78 -45.35
CA GLY A 26 -5.33 -11.39 -45.76
C GLY A 26 -5.27 -9.95 -46.37
N GLN A 27 -4.05 -9.43 -46.56
CA GLN A 27 -3.65 -8.29 -47.45
C GLN A 27 -4.08 -6.85 -47.06
N GLN A 28 -3.31 -5.77 -47.32
CA GLN A 28 -1.91 -5.58 -47.77
C GLN A 28 -1.44 -4.11 -47.54
N GLN A 29 -0.14 -3.91 -47.22
CA GLN A 29 0.74 -2.76 -47.60
C GLN A 29 0.33 -1.32 -47.15
N THR A 30 1.26 -0.39 -46.87
CA THR A 30 2.49 -0.04 -47.60
C THR A 30 3.75 0.14 -46.74
N GLN A 31 4.89 0.24 -47.41
CA GLN A 31 6.24 0.26 -46.85
C GLN A 31 6.76 1.70 -46.67
N ASN A 32 7.67 1.91 -45.72
CA ASN A 32 8.67 2.98 -45.83
C ASN A 32 10.04 2.45 -45.33
N PRO A 33 11.06 2.30 -46.19
CA PRO A 33 12.38 1.84 -45.79
C PRO A 33 13.27 3.01 -45.33
N ASN A 34 14.20 2.75 -44.40
CA ASN A 34 15.63 2.86 -44.70
C ASN A 34 16.55 2.45 -43.54
N ASN A 35 17.68 1.86 -43.93
CA ASN A 35 18.87 1.45 -43.19
C ASN A 35 18.70 0.31 -42.14
N LYS A 36 19.14 -0.92 -42.46
CA LYS A 36 20.55 -1.43 -42.52
C LYS A 36 21.16 -1.53 -41.11
N GLU A 37 21.24 -2.76 -40.58
CA GLU A 37 22.43 -3.66 -40.65
C GLU A 37 23.48 -3.31 -39.58
N THR A 38 24.11 -4.22 -38.83
CA THR A 38 24.36 -5.66 -39.01
C THR A 38 24.44 -6.44 -37.68
N ALA A 39 24.45 -7.77 -37.79
CA ALA A 39 25.13 -8.76 -36.94
C ALA A 39 24.37 -9.35 -35.73
N ALA A 40 24.53 -10.67 -35.60
CA ALA A 40 23.86 -11.55 -34.63
C ALA A 40 24.93 -12.22 -33.72
N PRO A 41 24.73 -13.44 -33.19
CA PRO A 41 24.11 -13.64 -31.87
C PRO A 41 25.07 -14.31 -30.87
N ASN A 42 24.80 -14.17 -29.57
CA ASN A 42 25.02 -15.28 -28.63
C ASN A 42 24.08 -15.20 -27.42
N ASN A 43 24.18 -16.20 -26.57
CA ASN A 43 23.14 -16.66 -25.68
C ASN A 43 23.75 -17.17 -24.38
N ASN A 44 23.41 -16.58 -23.23
CA ASN A 44 23.30 -17.37 -22.00
C ASN A 44 22.46 -16.76 -20.88
N SER A 45 22.01 -17.66 -20.02
CA SER A 45 21.39 -17.44 -18.71
C SER A 45 22.26 -16.58 -17.77
N GLY A 46 21.63 -15.73 -16.95
CA GLY A 46 22.35 -14.97 -15.92
C GLY A 46 21.47 -14.03 -15.08
N SER A 47 21.34 -14.33 -13.79
CA SER A 47 20.62 -13.61 -12.74
C SER A 47 20.77 -12.08 -12.68
N ALA A 48 19.70 -11.47 -12.14
CA ALA A 48 19.72 -10.31 -11.24
C ALA A 48 20.45 -9.03 -11.70
N SER A 49 19.66 -8.06 -12.17
CA SER A 49 20.10 -6.65 -12.27
C SER A 49 20.39 -6.10 -10.87
N ASN A 50 21.67 -5.89 -10.56
CA ASN A 50 22.11 -5.21 -9.35
C ASN A 50 23.17 -4.17 -9.73
N ASN A 51 22.77 -2.92 -9.87
CA ASN A 51 23.66 -1.78 -10.00
C ASN A 51 23.21 -0.66 -9.08
N ASN A 52 23.84 -0.62 -7.91
CA ASN A 52 23.61 0.34 -6.84
C ASN A 52 24.57 1.52 -7.03
N GLN A 53 24.12 2.61 -7.66
CA GLN A 53 24.90 3.84 -7.77
C GLN A 53 24.53 4.80 -6.63
N GLN A 54 25.52 5.12 -5.79
CA GLN A 54 25.39 6.08 -4.71
C GLN A 54 25.88 7.45 -5.19
N GLU A 55 24.95 8.38 -5.41
CA GLU A 55 25.28 9.80 -5.62
C GLU A 55 25.34 10.51 -4.26
N ASN A 56 26.52 10.95 -3.85
CA ASN A 56 26.71 11.79 -2.65
C ASN A 56 26.64 13.26 -3.06
N ASN A 57 25.84 14.08 -2.37
CA ASN A 57 25.83 15.52 -2.62
C ASN A 57 27.00 16.23 -1.90
N SER A 58 27.41 17.39 -2.44
CA SER A 58 28.62 18.12 -2.00
C SER A 58 28.54 18.76 -0.62
N ASN A 59 27.40 18.67 0.08
CA ASN A 59 27.10 19.50 1.25
C ASN A 59 27.17 18.73 2.59
N GLY A 60 27.75 17.53 2.60
CA GLY A 60 28.06 16.79 3.84
C GLY A 60 26.84 16.34 4.65
N GLN A 61 25.63 16.39 4.07
CA GLN A 61 24.47 15.72 4.63
C GLN A 61 24.49 14.25 4.17
N PRO A 62 24.49 13.27 5.10
CA PRO A 62 24.48 11.86 4.70
C PRO A 62 23.21 11.57 3.92
N ASN A 63 23.34 11.17 2.66
CA ASN A 63 22.19 10.83 1.82
C ASN A 63 21.42 9.67 2.47
N GLU A 64 20.22 9.98 2.98
CA GLU A 64 19.43 9.01 3.73
C GLU A 64 19.10 7.78 2.88
N PRO A 65 19.17 6.57 3.45
CA PRO A 65 18.78 5.37 2.72
C PRO A 65 17.30 5.45 2.35
N LYS A 66 16.99 5.17 1.08
CA LYS A 66 15.64 5.23 0.47
C LYS A 66 14.71 4.13 1.02
N TYR A 67 14.39 4.24 2.30
CA TYR A 67 13.77 3.28 3.22
C TYR A 67 14.68 2.11 3.63
N ARG A 68 15.18 2.14 4.88
CA ARG A 68 15.70 0.95 5.60
C ARG A 68 14.77 0.61 6.78
N TYR A 69 14.25 -0.61 6.75
CA TYR A 69 13.34 -1.16 7.76
C TYR A 69 14.11 -1.70 8.97
N VAL A 70 13.73 -1.27 10.17
CA VAL A 70 14.08 -1.87 11.46
C VAL A 70 12.87 -1.74 12.40
N SER A 71 12.72 -2.66 13.35
CA SER A 71 11.57 -2.73 14.27
C SER A 71 11.52 -1.53 15.22
N GLY A 72 10.94 -0.42 14.75
CA GLY A 72 10.89 0.86 15.46
C GLY A 72 10.36 2.00 14.59
N ILE A 73 9.51 1.68 13.60
CA ILE A 73 9.14 2.59 12.52
C ILE A 73 8.44 3.83 13.08
N SER A 74 8.95 4.99 12.69
CA SER A 74 8.27 6.28 12.76
C SER A 74 8.56 7.08 11.50
N GLY A 75 7.62 7.95 11.12
CA GLY A 75 7.71 8.79 9.93
C GLY A 75 6.68 8.45 8.87
N GLN A 76 6.92 8.95 7.66
CA GLN A 76 5.96 8.92 6.55
C GLN A 76 6.08 7.63 5.71
N LEU A 77 4.96 6.91 5.55
CA LEU A 77 4.89 5.61 4.86
C LEU A 77 4.00 5.67 3.61
N PRO A 78 4.38 5.02 2.49
CA PRO A 78 3.50 4.84 1.35
C PRO A 78 2.31 3.91 1.68
N PRO A 79 1.17 4.00 0.94
CA PRO A 79 -0.06 3.28 1.26
C PRO A 79 0.09 1.78 1.55
N ALA A 80 0.84 1.05 0.72
CA ALA A 80 1.05 -0.39 0.91
C ALA A 80 1.79 -0.74 2.22
N LEU A 81 2.83 0.03 2.59
CA LEU A 81 3.54 -0.18 3.85
C LEU A 81 2.72 0.29 5.05
N PHE A 82 1.94 1.37 4.90
CA PHE A 82 1.02 1.83 5.94
C PHE A 82 -0.07 0.78 6.21
N GLN A 83 -0.67 0.19 5.16
CA GLN A 83 -1.62 -0.91 5.27
C GLN A 83 -1.00 -2.13 5.97
N GLN A 84 0.22 -2.52 5.59
CA GLN A 84 0.94 -3.60 6.25
C GLN A 84 1.09 -3.32 7.75
N GLN A 85 1.54 -2.12 8.14
CA GLN A 85 1.66 -1.75 9.56
C GLN A 85 0.31 -1.73 10.29
N VAL A 86 -0.76 -1.23 9.65
CA VAL A 86 -2.13 -1.29 10.16
C VAL A 86 -2.58 -2.73 10.42
N ASN A 87 -2.23 -3.68 9.55
CA ASN A 87 -2.62 -5.08 9.68
C ASN A 87 -1.78 -5.87 10.71
N GLU A 88 -0.46 -5.64 10.74
CA GLU A 88 0.48 -6.35 11.63
C GLU A 88 0.39 -5.85 13.08
N THR A 89 0.13 -4.56 13.28
CA THR A 89 0.14 -3.93 14.61
C THR A 89 -1.20 -4.13 15.31
N LYS A 90 -1.26 -5.10 16.23
CA LYS A 90 -2.47 -5.42 17.02
C LYS A 90 -2.93 -4.25 17.90
N GLU A 91 -2.04 -3.78 18.77
CA GLU A 91 -2.28 -2.64 19.67
C GLU A 91 -1.71 -1.38 19.02
N LYS A 92 -2.60 -0.53 18.48
CA LYS A 92 -2.28 0.71 17.78
C LYS A 92 -3.40 1.73 17.95
N ILE A 93 -3.06 3.00 17.80
CA ILE A 93 -4.02 4.10 17.74
C ILE A 93 -4.01 4.62 16.29
N LEU A 94 -5.01 4.22 15.50
CA LEU A 94 -5.17 4.71 14.11
C LEU A 94 -6.15 5.88 14.09
N ILE A 95 -5.74 7.02 13.56
CA ILE A 95 -6.45 8.30 13.64
C ILE A 95 -6.71 8.85 12.24
N ASP A 96 -7.97 9.08 11.93
CA ASP A 96 -8.43 9.88 10.80
C ASP A 96 -8.61 11.33 11.25
N LEU A 97 -7.81 12.23 10.68
CA LEU A 97 -7.75 13.65 11.04
C LEU A 97 -8.67 14.53 10.19
N ARG A 98 -9.51 13.93 9.35
CA ARG A 98 -10.47 14.64 8.51
C ARG A 98 -11.70 15.06 9.29
N THR A 99 -12.50 15.92 8.68
CA THR A 99 -13.83 16.25 9.19
C THR A 99 -14.77 15.03 9.11
N PRO A 100 -15.80 14.94 9.98
CA PRO A 100 -16.81 13.88 9.91
C PRO A 100 -17.52 13.78 8.54
N GLN A 101 -17.64 14.91 7.82
CA GLN A 101 -18.24 15.00 6.49
C GLN A 101 -17.40 14.25 5.45
N GLU A 102 -16.09 14.52 5.39
CA GLU A 102 -15.16 13.80 4.50
C GLU A 102 -15.20 12.28 4.74
N ILE A 103 -15.34 11.85 6.00
CA ILE A 103 -15.47 10.45 6.40
C ILE A 103 -16.81 9.85 5.95
N ALA A 104 -17.92 10.58 6.07
CA ALA A 104 -19.23 10.13 5.62
C ALA A 104 -19.29 9.93 4.09
N GLU A 105 -18.63 10.79 3.33
CA GLU A 105 -18.61 10.72 1.85
C GLU A 105 -17.77 9.56 1.32
N THR A 106 -16.59 9.32 1.90
CA THR A 106 -15.58 8.40 1.34
C THR A 106 -15.37 7.12 2.15
N GLY A 107 -15.88 7.06 3.39
CA GLY A 107 -15.47 6.07 4.38
C GLY A 107 -14.11 6.41 5.01
N LYS A 108 -13.60 5.49 5.83
CA LYS A 108 -12.32 5.61 6.56
C LYS A 108 -11.53 4.31 6.53
N ILE A 109 -10.26 4.33 6.89
CA ILE A 109 -9.50 3.09 7.13
C ILE A 109 -10.11 2.34 8.32
N LYS A 110 -10.29 1.02 8.18
CA LYS A 110 -10.96 0.16 9.15
C LYS A 110 -10.35 0.29 10.56
N GLY A 111 -11.20 0.51 11.55
CA GLY A 111 -10.77 0.69 12.95
C GLY A 111 -10.11 2.04 13.27
N ALA A 112 -10.09 3.01 12.34
CA ALA A 112 -9.66 4.36 12.66
C ALA A 112 -10.67 5.09 13.58
N ILE A 113 -10.16 5.77 14.61
CA ILE A 113 -10.91 6.78 15.37
C ILE A 113 -10.82 8.12 14.64
N ASN A 114 -11.84 8.97 14.76
CA ASN A 114 -11.79 10.32 14.20
C ASN A 114 -11.37 11.32 15.28
N ILE A 115 -10.38 12.14 14.98
CA ILE A 115 -10.02 13.35 15.74
C ILE A 115 -9.94 14.46 14.71
N ASP A 116 -11.04 15.18 14.52
CA ASP A 116 -11.11 16.29 13.57
C ASP A 116 -10.03 17.34 13.91
N PHE A 117 -9.09 17.53 12.98
CA PHE A 117 -7.98 18.46 13.15
C PHE A 117 -8.46 19.93 13.14
N ASP A 118 -9.53 20.20 12.41
CA ASP A 118 -10.05 21.55 12.17
C ASP A 118 -11.01 21.99 13.29
N ALA A 119 -11.37 21.09 14.21
CA ALA A 119 -12.18 21.37 15.40
C ALA A 119 -11.45 22.12 16.54
N GLY A 120 -10.17 22.45 16.36
CA GLY A 120 -9.40 23.32 17.28
C GLY A 120 -9.06 22.72 18.65
N ASN A 121 -9.32 21.42 18.87
CA ASN A 121 -9.06 20.73 20.15
C ASN A 121 -8.09 19.52 20.02
N VAL A 122 -7.42 19.38 18.87
CA VAL A 122 -6.60 18.21 18.52
C VAL A 122 -5.52 17.87 19.55
N GLU A 123 -4.82 18.87 20.09
CA GLU A 123 -3.76 18.68 21.08
C GLU A 123 -4.31 18.06 22.38
N ALA A 124 -5.40 18.62 22.92
CA ALA A 124 -6.09 18.10 24.10
C ALA A 124 -6.72 16.71 23.89
N GLN A 125 -6.94 16.29 22.64
CA GLN A 125 -7.32 14.91 22.32
C GLN A 125 -6.10 13.98 22.28
N PHE A 126 -4.96 14.45 21.74
CA PHE A 126 -3.70 13.71 21.72
C PHE A 126 -3.12 13.47 23.13
N GLU A 127 -3.32 14.39 24.08
CA GLU A 127 -2.91 14.22 25.48
C GLU A 127 -3.57 13.01 26.16
N LYS A 128 -4.77 12.60 25.71
CA LYS A 128 -5.53 11.47 26.25
C LYS A 128 -5.06 10.12 25.70
N LEU A 129 -4.19 10.12 24.67
CA LEU A 129 -3.70 8.91 24.02
C LEU A 129 -2.57 8.26 24.82
N LYS A 130 -2.51 6.93 24.81
CA LYS A 130 -1.46 6.17 25.50
C LYS A 130 -0.14 6.28 24.74
N LYS A 131 0.85 6.96 25.31
CA LYS A 131 2.19 7.16 24.69
C LYS A 131 3.00 5.88 24.46
N SER A 132 2.60 4.75 25.06
CA SER A 132 3.19 3.42 24.84
C SER A 132 2.72 2.74 23.55
N GLU A 133 1.54 3.10 23.05
CA GLU A 133 0.96 2.52 21.84
C GLU A 133 1.45 3.27 20.59
N PRO A 134 1.73 2.57 19.47
CA PRO A 134 2.08 3.21 18.21
C PRO A 134 0.88 3.98 17.65
N VAL A 135 1.11 5.24 17.31
CA VAL A 135 0.10 6.12 16.71
C VAL A 135 0.29 6.14 15.19
N MET A 136 -0.80 6.00 14.44
CA MET A 136 -0.85 6.04 12.99
C MET A 136 -1.83 7.13 12.58
N VAL A 137 -1.39 8.13 11.82
CA VAL A 137 -2.21 9.29 11.44
C VAL A 137 -2.37 9.43 9.94
N TYR A 138 -3.54 9.88 9.49
CA TYR A 138 -3.76 10.29 8.11
C TYR A 138 -4.84 11.38 8.04
N CYS A 139 -4.84 12.14 6.94
CA CYS A 139 -5.91 13.06 6.57
C CYS A 139 -6.22 12.88 5.07
N ALA A 140 -6.94 13.79 4.42
CA ALA A 140 -7.24 13.70 2.99
C ALA A 140 -5.98 13.58 2.10
N LYS A 141 -5.02 14.52 2.23
CA LYS A 141 -3.89 14.69 1.29
C LYS A 141 -2.49 14.68 1.92
N GLY A 142 -2.39 14.48 3.24
CA GLY A 142 -1.13 14.44 3.98
C GLY A 142 -0.76 15.70 4.78
N GLY A 143 -1.35 16.87 4.48
CA GLY A 143 -1.02 18.13 5.17
C GLY A 143 -1.30 18.10 6.68
N ARG A 144 -2.59 18.03 7.07
CA ARG A 144 -3.04 17.91 8.47
C ARG A 144 -2.37 16.74 9.22
N SER A 145 -2.05 15.63 8.55
CA SER A 145 -1.37 14.49 9.19
C SER A 145 0.12 14.71 9.44
N HIS A 146 0.80 15.50 8.61
CA HIS A 146 2.18 15.86 8.83
C HIS A 146 2.33 16.79 10.05
N ASP A 147 1.42 17.76 10.19
CA ASP A 147 1.40 18.64 11.37
C ASP A 147 1.06 17.86 12.65
N ALA A 148 0.07 16.96 12.59
CA ALA A 148 -0.25 16.05 13.69
C ALA A 148 0.91 15.10 14.04
N TYR A 149 1.62 14.56 13.05
CA TYR A 149 2.84 13.76 13.27
C TYR A 149 3.87 14.58 14.05
N ASN A 150 4.17 15.80 13.61
CA ASN A 150 5.13 16.68 14.29
C ASN A 150 4.68 17.05 15.71
N MET A 151 3.38 17.26 15.94
CA MET A 151 2.80 17.52 17.26
C MET A 151 2.98 16.30 18.18
N LEU A 152 2.57 15.10 17.75
CA LEU A 152 2.74 13.85 18.52
C LEU A 152 4.22 13.59 18.86
N ARG A 153 5.15 13.81 17.91
CA ARG A 153 6.59 13.69 18.18
C ARG A 153 7.06 14.66 19.27
N LYS A 154 6.62 15.92 19.25
CA LYS A 154 6.93 16.92 20.29
C LYS A 154 6.33 16.55 21.66
N MET A 155 5.13 15.95 21.68
CA MET A 155 4.47 15.46 22.89
C MET A 155 5.12 14.20 23.50
N GLY A 156 6.18 13.66 22.88
CA GLY A 156 6.95 12.52 23.37
C GLY A 156 6.45 11.14 22.91
N PHE A 157 5.62 11.07 21.86
CA PHE A 157 5.26 9.78 21.27
C PHE A 157 6.46 9.23 20.47
N SER A 158 7.00 8.10 20.92
CA SER A 158 8.20 7.49 20.34
C SER A 158 7.95 6.75 19.01
N ARG A 159 6.71 6.28 18.80
CA ARG A 159 6.26 5.51 17.63
C ARG A 159 5.08 6.21 16.97
N VAL A 160 5.36 7.03 15.96
CA VAL A 160 4.33 7.76 15.19
C VAL A 160 4.55 7.53 13.71
N MET A 161 3.53 7.09 12.98
CA MET A 161 3.57 6.87 11.53
C MET A 161 2.51 7.75 10.86
N GLU A 162 2.83 8.34 9.70
CA GLU A 162 1.84 9.04 8.87
C GLU A 162 1.69 8.39 7.49
N LEU A 163 0.49 8.49 6.92
CA LEU A 163 0.19 8.02 5.57
C LEU A 163 0.59 9.07 4.52
N LYS A 164 1.57 8.73 3.69
CA LYS A 164 2.00 9.58 2.57
C LYS A 164 0.87 9.77 1.57
N GLY A 165 0.54 11.04 1.29
CA GLY A 165 -0.53 11.41 0.38
C GLY A 165 -1.95 11.23 0.93
N GLY A 166 -2.08 10.81 2.21
CA GLY A 166 -3.37 10.70 2.87
C GLY A 166 -4.35 9.69 2.25
N MET A 167 -5.63 9.93 2.49
CA MET A 167 -6.75 9.13 2.02
C MET A 167 -6.79 9.04 0.48
N ASP A 168 -6.47 10.12 -0.23
CA ASP A 168 -6.42 10.13 -1.70
C ASP A 168 -5.46 9.04 -2.22
N ALA A 169 -4.24 9.00 -1.71
CA ALA A 169 -3.25 7.99 -2.09
C ALA A 169 -3.62 6.55 -1.68
N TRP A 170 -4.44 6.38 -0.64
CA TRP A 170 -4.97 5.06 -0.23
C TRP A 170 -6.09 4.58 -1.17
N LEU A 171 -6.96 5.49 -1.61
CA LEU A 171 -8.00 5.20 -2.61
C LEU A 171 -7.39 4.94 -3.99
N ASP A 172 -6.40 5.73 -4.41
CA ASP A 172 -5.64 5.52 -5.65
C ASP A 172 -4.91 4.16 -5.67
N ALA A 173 -4.47 3.69 -4.50
CA ALA A 173 -3.88 2.36 -4.32
C ALA A 173 -4.92 1.22 -4.27
N GLY A 174 -6.22 1.51 -4.41
CA GLY A 174 -7.31 0.53 -4.43
C GLY A 174 -7.55 -0.17 -3.09
N LEU A 175 -7.14 0.43 -1.98
CA LEU A 175 -7.16 -0.20 -0.66
C LEU A 175 -8.53 -0.04 0.03
N GLU A 176 -8.92 -1.06 0.81
CA GLU A 176 -10.27 -1.13 1.43
C GLU A 176 -10.57 0.03 2.40
N VAL A 177 -11.84 0.43 2.44
CA VAL A 177 -12.38 1.43 3.37
C VAL A 177 -13.64 0.93 4.06
N GLU A 178 -13.77 1.24 5.34
CA GLU A 178 -14.97 1.06 6.15
C GLU A 178 -15.90 2.27 5.92
N LYS A 179 -17.06 2.03 5.30
CA LYS A 179 -18.09 3.08 5.13
C LYS A 179 -18.99 3.13 6.35
N THR A 180 -19.07 4.30 6.98
CA THR A 180 -20.14 4.66 7.91
C THR A 180 -21.45 4.81 7.15
N LYS A 181 -22.48 4.06 7.56
CA LYS A 181 -23.86 4.13 7.06
C LYS A 181 -24.69 5.10 7.90
#